data_AF-A0A919BVI1-F1
#
_entry.id   AF-A0A919BVI1-F1
#
_cell.length_a   1.000
_cell.length_b   1.000
_cell.length_c   1.000
_cell.angle_alpha   90.00
_cell.angle_beta   90.00
_cell.angle_gamma   90.00
#
_symmetry.space_group_name_H-M   'P 1'
#
loop_
_entity.id
_entity.type
_entity.pdbx_description
1 polymer ?
#
loop_
_entity_poly.entity_id
_entity_poly.type
_entity_poly.pdbx_seq_one_letter_code
_entity_poly.pdbx_strand_id
1 'polypeptide(L)'
;MSDDITPDDIAAIRKEDGGLRALMRAQIAIGRARQQVPAQKTARRPTGRPPGAWPTGTTPKPQQPVQYPPGAWEAALGEYREWLRTADHPEFMDEGQTCGCTGCTPLTQKEDQ
;
A
#
# COMPACT_ATOMS: atom_id res chain seq x y z
N MET A 1 3.44 17.42 -32.37
CA MET A 1 4.40 16.38 -32.79
C MET A 1 4.82 15.69 -31.50
N SER A 2 4.45 14.42 -31.34
CA SER A 2 4.71 13.70 -30.09
C SER A 2 6.17 13.22 -30.10
N ASP A 3 7.03 13.92 -29.38
CA ASP A 3 8.44 13.59 -29.15
C ASP A 3 8.59 12.40 -28.17
N ASP A 4 7.85 11.32 -28.40
CA ASP A 4 7.94 10.11 -27.59
C ASP A 4 9.04 9.21 -28.14
N ILE A 5 10.14 9.12 -27.40
CA ILE A 5 11.25 8.19 -27.70
C ILE A 5 10.71 6.77 -27.61
N THR A 6 10.69 6.05 -28.73
CA THR A 6 10.17 4.67 -28.77
C THR A 6 11.24 3.66 -28.31
N PRO A 7 10.83 2.44 -27.90
CA PRO A 7 11.78 1.37 -27.56
C PRO A 7 12.76 1.04 -28.69
N ASP A 8 12.34 1.18 -29.95
CA ASP A 8 13.18 0.96 -31.13
C ASP A 8 14.26 2.04 -31.28
N ASP A 9 13.94 3.30 -30.96
CA ASP A 9 14.92 4.39 -30.93
C ASP A 9 16.00 4.14 -29.87
N ILE A 10 15.62 3.62 -28.70
CA ILE A 10 16.55 3.25 -27.64
C ILE A 10 17.44 2.09 -28.08
N ALA A 11 16.89 1.12 -28.82
CA ALA A 11 17.66 0.01 -29.37
C ALA A 11 18.66 0.46 -30.43
N ALA A 12 18.31 1.45 -31.26
CA ALA A 12 19.21 2.08 -32.22
C ALA A 12 20.36 2.82 -31.51
N ILE A 13 20.05 3.62 -30.49
CA ILE A 13 21.05 4.38 -29.70
C ILE A 13 22.00 3.46 -28.93
N ARG A 14 21.57 2.24 -28.57
CA ARG A 14 22.44 1.23 -27.95
C ARG A 14 23.42 0.58 -28.92
N LYS A 15 23.10 0.53 -30.21
CA LYS A 15 23.99 -0.03 -31.25
C LYS A 15 25.11 0.94 -31.62
N GLU A 16 24.91 2.23 -31.36
CA GLU A 16 25.93 3.26 -31.52
C GLU A 16 26.88 3.28 -30.33
N ASP A 17 28.18 3.07 -30.58
CA ASP A 17 29.20 3.03 -29.53
C ASP A 17 29.24 4.37 -28.76
N GLY A 18 28.81 4.32 -27.49
CA GLY A 18 28.75 5.48 -26.60
C GLY A 18 27.50 6.35 -26.73
N GLY A 19 26.57 6.06 -27.65
CA GLY A 19 25.35 6.82 -27.89
C GLY A 19 24.45 6.90 -26.64
N LEU A 20 24.18 5.74 -26.02
CA LEU A 20 23.38 5.69 -24.79
C LEU A 20 24.03 6.46 -23.62
N ARG A 21 25.36 6.37 -23.49
CA ARG A 21 26.09 7.04 -22.41
C ARG A 21 26.07 8.56 -22.60
N ALA A 22 26.16 9.04 -23.83
CA ALA A 22 26.06 10.45 -24.17
C ALA A 22 24.63 10.99 -23.88
N LEU A 23 23.60 10.24 -24.28
CA LEU A 23 22.20 10.58 -24.00
C LEU A 23 21.94 10.74 -22.49
N MET A 24 22.38 9.78 -21.68
CA MET A 24 22.20 9.82 -20.23
C MET A 24 22.90 11.03 -19.59
N ARG A 25 24.12 11.38 -20.06
CA ARG A 25 24.82 12.58 -19.60
C ARG A 25 24.09 13.87 -19.97
N ALA A 26 23.52 13.94 -21.17
CA ALA A 26 22.74 15.09 -21.62
C ALA A 26 21.47 15.27 -20.76
N GLN A 27 20.74 14.19 -20.46
CA GLN A 27 19.57 14.25 -19.57
C GLN A 27 19.92 14.73 -18.15
N ILE A 28 21.04 14.26 -17.60
CA ILE A 28 21.53 14.73 -16.29
C ILE A 28 21.88 16.22 -16.33
N ALA A 29 22.54 16.69 -17.40
CA ALA A 29 22.89 18.10 -17.57
C ALA A 29 21.63 19.00 -17.65
N ILE A 30 20.60 18.57 -18.39
CA ILE A 30 19.31 19.27 -18.48
C ILE A 30 18.63 19.31 -17.09
N GLY A 31 18.64 18.20 -16.36
CA GLY A 31 18.10 18.14 -14.99
C GLY A 31 18.82 19.09 -14.03
N ARG A 32 20.16 19.15 -14.10
CA ARG A 32 20.96 20.09 -13.30
C ARG A 32 20.69 21.55 -13.65
N ALA A 33 20.54 21.88 -14.92
CA ALA A 33 20.19 23.23 -15.35
C ALA A 33 18.82 23.67 -14.80
N ARG A 34 17.84 22.76 -14.73
CA ARG A 34 16.52 23.03 -14.10
C ARG A 34 16.61 23.26 -12.59
N GLN A 35 17.58 22.65 -11.90
CA GLN A 35 17.78 22.86 -10.46
C GLN A 35 18.47 24.19 -10.13
N GLN A 36 19.15 24.83 -11.09
CA GLN A 36 19.77 26.15 -10.90
C GLN A 36 18.77 27.32 -10.98
N VAL A 37 17.47 27.04 -11.18
CA VAL A 37 16.42 28.06 -11.03
C VAL A 37 16.49 28.59 -9.59
N PRO A 38 16.53 29.92 -9.39
CA PRO A 38 16.72 30.49 -8.06
C PRO A 38 15.66 29.96 -7.11
N ALA A 39 16.09 29.53 -5.92
CA ALA A 39 15.24 28.96 -4.89
C ALA A 39 13.95 29.79 -4.74
N GLN A 40 12.82 29.14 -4.99
CA GLN A 40 11.51 29.74 -4.82
C GLN A 40 11.44 30.29 -3.40
N LYS A 41 11.23 31.60 -3.25
CA LYS A 41 11.13 32.24 -1.93
C LYS A 41 10.14 31.44 -1.09
N THR A 42 10.62 30.87 0.02
CA THR A 42 9.76 30.14 0.94
C THR A 42 8.60 31.05 1.33
N ALA A 43 7.37 30.64 1.01
CA ALA A 43 6.19 31.37 1.42
C ALA A 43 6.27 31.60 2.92
N ARG A 44 6.04 32.84 3.37
CA ARG A 44 6.02 33.15 4.80
C ARG A 44 4.98 32.24 5.44
N ARG A 45 5.43 31.41 6.40
CA ARG A 45 4.54 30.57 7.18
C ARG A 45 3.47 31.48 7.80
N PRO A 46 2.17 31.20 7.63
CA PRO A 46 1.14 32.00 8.26
C PRO A 46 1.44 32.07 9.77
N THR A 47 1.32 33.26 10.34
CA THR A 47 1.47 33.51 11.79
C THR A 47 0.25 32.94 12.50
N GLY A 48 0.20 31.62 12.58
CA GLY A 48 -0.93 30.86 13.05
C GLY A 48 -0.54 29.42 13.29
N ARG A 49 -1.32 28.76 14.12
CA ARG A 49 -1.18 27.33 14.40
C ARG A 49 -1.44 26.54 13.12
N PRO A 50 -0.54 25.63 12.69
CA PRO A 50 -0.76 24.87 11.47
C PRO A 50 -2.04 24.02 11.61
N PRO A 51 -2.84 23.89 10.53
CA PRO A 51 -4.01 23.01 10.56
C PRO A 51 -3.57 21.59 10.95
N GLY A 52 -4.30 20.97 11.88
CA GLY A 52 -3.98 19.65 12.42
C GLY A 52 -2.97 19.61 13.58
N ALA A 53 -2.42 20.75 14.02
CA ALA A 53 -1.67 20.75 15.27
C ALA A 53 -2.61 20.55 16.47
N TRP A 54 -2.11 19.84 17.50
CA TRP A 54 -2.73 19.66 18.81
C TRP A 54 -2.50 20.85 19.73
N PRO A 55 -3.52 21.43 20.42
CA PRO A 55 -3.41 22.61 21.29
C PRO A 55 -2.16 22.61 22.19
N THR A 56 -1.70 23.79 22.60
CA THR A 56 -0.54 23.88 23.50
C THR A 56 -0.84 23.14 24.80
N GLY A 57 0.00 22.18 25.18
CA GLY A 57 -0.23 21.32 26.36
C GLY A 57 -1.07 20.08 26.09
N THR A 58 -1.62 19.91 24.87
CA THR A 58 -2.18 18.63 24.43
C THR A 58 -1.25 18.03 23.40
N THR A 59 -0.76 16.84 23.70
CA THR A 59 -0.02 16.01 22.76
C THR A 59 -0.52 14.60 22.96
N PRO A 60 -0.92 13.88 21.89
CA PRO A 60 -1.28 12.49 22.04
C PRO A 60 -0.09 11.76 22.64
N LYS A 61 -0.29 11.13 23.81
CA LYS A 61 0.74 10.31 24.41
C LYS A 61 1.09 9.23 23.39
N PRO A 62 2.38 9.02 23.07
CA PRO A 62 2.77 7.94 22.17
C PRO A 62 2.27 6.64 22.78
N GLN A 63 1.29 6.01 22.11
CA GLN A 63 0.88 4.67 22.48
C GLN A 63 2.00 3.74 22.02
N GLN A 64 2.56 2.97 22.94
CA GLN A 64 3.45 1.89 22.55
C GLN A 64 2.64 0.87 21.75
N PRO A 65 3.20 0.31 20.66
CA PRO A 65 2.53 -0.77 19.95
C PRO A 65 2.31 -1.92 20.94
N VAL A 66 1.08 -2.41 20.99
CA VAL A 66 0.73 -3.59 21.80
C VAL A 66 1.53 -4.77 21.24
N GLN A 67 2.40 -5.34 22.08
CA GLN A 67 3.11 -6.57 21.73
C GLN A 67 2.22 -7.76 22.11
N TYR A 68 1.83 -8.53 21.10
CA TYR A 68 1.11 -9.78 21.31
C TYR A 68 2.11 -10.92 21.55
N PRO A 69 1.82 -11.86 22.46
CA PRO A 69 2.66 -13.03 22.64
C PRO A 69 2.68 -13.89 21.36
N PRO A 70 3.75 -14.67 21.13
CA PRO A 70 3.79 -15.60 20.02
C PRO A 70 2.61 -16.59 20.12
N GLY A 71 1.89 -16.80 19.02
CA GLY A 71 0.71 -17.67 18.97
C GLY A 71 -0.62 -17.00 19.34
N ALA A 72 -0.64 -15.74 19.79
CA ALA A 72 -1.89 -15.03 20.10
C ALA A 72 -2.84 -14.96 18.89
N TRP A 73 -2.28 -14.76 17.69
CA TRP A 73 -3.04 -14.74 16.45
C TRP A 73 -3.61 -16.12 16.09
N GLU A 74 -2.86 -17.19 16.33
CA GLU A 74 -3.31 -18.55 16.05
C GLU A 74 -4.45 -18.96 16.99
N ALA A 75 -4.35 -18.60 18.27
CA ALA A 75 -5.41 -18.80 19.25
C ALA A 75 -6.68 -18.02 18.87
N ALA A 76 -6.57 -16.72 18.56
CA ALA A 76 -7.69 -15.89 18.15
C ALA A 76 -8.36 -16.39 16.85
N LEU A 77 -7.57 -16.89 15.89
CA LEU A 77 -8.10 -17.52 14.68
C LEU A 77 -8.78 -18.85 14.97
N GLY A 78 -8.29 -19.63 15.94
CA GLY A 78 -8.93 -20.84 16.42
C GLY A 78 -10.31 -20.55 17.00
N GLU A 79 -10.38 -19.62 17.95
CA GLU A 79 -11.63 -19.17 18.58
C GLU A 79 -12.63 -18.63 17.55
N TYR A 80 -12.17 -17.81 16.59
CA TYR A 80 -13.03 -17.29 15.53
C TYR A 80 -13.60 -18.41 14.63
N ARG A 81 -12.77 -19.40 14.27
CA ARG A 81 -13.23 -20.56 13.47
C ARG A 81 -14.20 -21.45 14.23
N GLU A 82 -14.00 -21.60 15.54
CA GLU A 82 -14.90 -22.34 16.40
C GLU A 82 -16.25 -21.63 16.54
N TRP A 83 -16.23 -20.31 16.73
CA TRP A 83 -17.42 -19.46 16.73
C TRP A 83 -18.21 -19.60 15.43
N LEU A 84 -17.54 -19.51 14.27
CA LEU A 84 -18.18 -19.70 12.96
C LEU A 84 -18.87 -21.07 12.78
N ARG A 85 -18.39 -22.11 13.47
CA ARG A 85 -18.97 -23.47 13.39
C ARG A 85 -20.09 -23.72 14.38
N THR A 86 -20.12 -22.97 15.47
CA THR A 86 -21.00 -23.23 16.62
C THR A 86 -22.17 -22.27 16.71
N ALA A 87 -22.06 -21.08 16.12
CA ALA A 87 -23.17 -20.16 16.03
C ALA A 87 -23.88 -20.27 14.67
N ASP A 88 -25.21 -20.30 14.73
CA ASP A 88 -26.06 -20.13 13.54
C ASP A 88 -25.89 -18.69 13.05
N HIS A 89 -25.06 -18.53 12.02
CA HIS A 89 -24.80 -17.25 11.37
C HIS A 89 -25.59 -17.14 10.07
N PRO A 90 -26.83 -16.62 10.12
CA PRO A 90 -27.62 -16.40 8.90
C PRO A 90 -26.91 -15.47 7.90
N GLU A 91 -26.02 -14.59 8.38
CA GLU A 91 -25.19 -13.69 7.55
C GLU A 91 -24.16 -14.40 6.65
N PHE A 92 -23.86 -15.69 6.90
CA PHE A 92 -23.02 -16.52 6.02
C PHE A 92 -23.85 -17.52 5.18
N MET A 93 -25.17 -17.58 5.40
CA MET A 93 -26.09 -18.50 4.72
C MET A 93 -26.84 -17.83 3.57
N ASP A 94 -26.91 -16.50 3.53
CA ASP A 94 -27.48 -15.77 2.41
C ASP A 94 -26.47 -15.65 1.25
N GLU A 95 -26.89 -16.20 0.11
CA GLU A 95 -26.30 -16.03 -1.22
C GLU A 95 -25.02 -16.82 -1.55
N GLY A 96 -25.12 -18.16 -1.54
CA GLY A 96 -24.37 -19.03 -2.47
C GLY A 96 -22.84 -19.04 -2.36
N GLN A 97 -22.24 -18.31 -1.42
CA GLN A 97 -20.81 -18.35 -1.16
C GLN A 97 -20.50 -19.47 -0.18
N THR A 98 -20.55 -20.70 -0.70
CA THR A 98 -19.79 -21.78 -0.08
C THR A 98 -18.31 -21.42 -0.21
N CYS A 99 -17.70 -20.92 0.88
CA CYS A 99 -16.24 -20.83 0.97
C CYS A 99 -15.71 -22.22 0.61
N GLY A 100 -14.95 -22.36 -0.48
CA GLY A 100 -14.34 -23.63 -0.94
C GLY A 100 -13.27 -24.19 0.00
N CYS A 101 -13.32 -23.74 1.25
CA CYS A 101 -12.42 -23.95 2.35
C CYS A 101 -13.01 -25.10 3.17
N THR A 102 -12.31 -26.22 3.29
CA THR A 102 -12.79 -27.41 4.03
C THR A 102 -13.21 -27.14 5.47
N GLY A 103 -12.72 -26.04 6.08
CA GLY A 103 -13.10 -25.64 7.43
C GLY A 103 -14.39 -24.82 7.55
N CYS A 104 -14.95 -24.36 6.43
CA CYS A 104 -16.13 -23.48 6.34
C CYS A 104 -17.33 -24.16 5.68
N THR A 105 -17.20 -25.42 5.27
CA THR A 105 -18.32 -26.21 4.78
C THR A 105 -19.04 -26.82 6.00
N PRO A 106 -20.31 -26.48 6.28
CA PRO A 106 -21.04 -27.13 7.35
C PRO A 106 -21.17 -28.63 7.02
N LEU A 107 -20.93 -29.48 8.02
CA LEU A 107 -21.16 -30.92 7.92
C LEU A 107 -22.63 -31.13 7.60
N THR A 108 -22.93 -31.41 6.33
CA THR A 108 -24.26 -31.79 5.89
C THR A 108 -24.58 -33.12 6.59
N GLN A 109 -25.39 -33.07 7.65
CA GLN A 109 -25.97 -34.28 8.20
C GLN A 109 -26.85 -34.88 7.10
N LYS A 110 -26.40 -36.00 6.53
CA LYS A 110 -27.29 -36.91 5.80
C LYS A 110 -28.23 -37.51 6.84
N GLU A 111 -29.42 -36.94 6.97
CA GLU A 111 -30.56 -37.71 7.45
C GLU A 111 -30.88 -38.76 6.40
N ASP A 112 -30.59 -40.01 6.77
CA ASP A 112 -30.98 -41.22 6.07
C ASP A 112 -32.50 -41.42 6.29
N GLN A 113 -33.29 -41.26 5.22
CA GLN A 113 -34.65 -41.79 5.09
C GLN A 113 -34.91 -42.25 3.65
#